data_AF-A0A3C1XD20-F1
#
_entry.id   AF-A0A3C1XD20-F1
#
_cell.length_a   1.000
_cell.length_b   1.000
_cell.length_c   1.000
_cell.angle_alpha   90.00
_cell.angle_beta   90.00
_cell.angle_gamma   90.00
#
_symmetry.space_group_name_H-M   'P 1'
#
loop_
_entity.id
_entity.type
_entity.pdbx_description
1 polymer ?
#
loop_
_entity_poly.entity_id
_entity_poly.type
_entity_poly.pdbx_seq_one_letter_code
_entity_poly.pdbx_strand_id
1 'polypeptide(L)'
;MAVTAAQVKELREKTGAGIMDAKRALVETDGNMEAAAELLREKGIAKAEKKADRIAAEGLTGIAVNGNTAALIELNSETDFVA
;
A
#
# COMPACT_ATOMS: atom_id res chain seq x y z
N MET A 1 13.69 -22.86 1.49
CA MET A 1 12.41 -23.60 1.35
C MET A 1 11.63 -23.03 0.17
N ALA A 2 10.89 -23.84 -0.57
CA ALA A 2 10.18 -23.35 -1.76
C ALA A 2 8.91 -22.57 -1.34
N VAL A 3 8.95 -21.25 -1.45
CA VAL A 3 7.75 -20.40 -1.32
C VAL A 3 6.75 -20.82 -2.40
N THR A 4 5.55 -21.22 -1.98
CA THR A 4 4.52 -21.71 -2.89
C THR A 4 3.76 -20.56 -3.56
N ALA A 5 3.23 -20.80 -4.76
CA ALA A 5 2.39 -19.82 -5.44
C ALA A 5 1.13 -19.45 -4.63
N ALA A 6 0.60 -20.40 -3.85
CA ALA A 6 -0.52 -20.16 -2.94
C ALA A 6 -0.18 -19.16 -1.84
N GLN A 7 0.99 -19.28 -1.21
CA GLN A 7 1.46 -18.33 -0.18
C GLN A 7 1.67 -16.93 -0.75
N VAL A 8 2.25 -16.82 -1.96
CA VAL A 8 2.40 -15.52 -2.64
C VAL A 8 1.05 -14.87 -2.92
N LYS A 9 0.08 -15.68 -3.37
CA LYS A 9 -1.29 -15.22 -3.62
C LYS A 9 -1.94 -14.72 -2.33
N GLU A 10 -1.87 -15.50 -1.27
CA GLU A 10 -2.47 -15.15 0.03
C GLU A 10 -1.87 -13.85 0.59
N LEU A 11 -0.53 -13.70 0.54
CA LEU A 11 0.12 -12.49 1.05
C LEU A 11 -0.27 -11.26 0.21
N ARG A 12 -0.36 -11.40 -1.11
CA ARG A 12 -0.82 -10.33 -2.00
C ARG A 12 -2.26 -9.92 -1.69
N GLU A 13 -3.16 -10.87 -1.48
CA GLU A 13 -4.57 -10.57 -1.16
C GLU A 13 -4.70 -9.84 0.18
N LYS A 14 -3.87 -10.19 1.17
CA LYS A 14 -3.86 -9.52 2.49
C LYS A 14 -3.25 -8.11 2.46
N THR A 15 -2.20 -7.90 1.67
CA THR A 15 -1.40 -6.66 1.72
C THR A 15 -1.63 -5.70 0.55
N GLY A 16 -2.22 -6.18 -0.55
CA GLY A 16 -2.33 -5.44 -1.81
C GLY A 16 -1.00 -5.28 -2.56
N ALA A 17 0.09 -5.87 -2.07
CA ALA A 17 1.41 -5.73 -2.68
C ALA A 17 1.49 -6.41 -4.07
N GLY A 18 2.42 -5.94 -4.91
CA GLY A 18 2.70 -6.58 -6.20
C GLY A 18 3.19 -8.03 -6.01
N ILE A 19 2.84 -8.92 -6.97
CA ILE A 19 3.17 -10.36 -6.92
C ILE A 19 4.67 -10.61 -6.62
N MET A 20 5.54 -9.83 -7.25
CA MET A 20 6.99 -9.97 -7.08
C MET A 20 7.49 -9.47 -5.73
N ASP A 21 6.90 -8.39 -5.20
CA ASP A 21 7.24 -7.89 -3.87
C ASP A 21 6.80 -8.90 -2.80
N ALA A 22 5.59 -9.46 -2.91
CA ALA A 22 5.09 -10.49 -2.02
C ALA A 22 5.96 -11.76 -2.05
N LYS A 23 6.36 -12.21 -3.26
CA LYS A 23 7.28 -13.34 -3.38
C LYS A 23 8.65 -13.06 -2.76
N ARG A 24 9.24 -11.88 -3.00
CA ARG A 24 10.53 -11.50 -2.41
C ARG A 24 10.44 -11.42 -0.89
N ALA A 25 9.39 -10.80 -0.36
CA ALA A 25 9.16 -10.72 1.07
C ALA A 25 9.08 -12.11 1.72
N LEU A 26 8.32 -13.03 1.13
CA LEU A 26 8.25 -14.42 1.62
C LEU A 26 9.57 -15.18 1.51
N VAL A 27 10.41 -14.87 0.51
CA VAL A 27 11.75 -15.48 0.41
C VAL A 27 12.68 -14.91 1.48
N GLU A 28 12.63 -13.60 1.73
CA GLU A 28 13.46 -12.92 2.74
C GLU A 28 13.06 -13.27 4.18
N THR A 29 11.80 -13.67 4.41
CA THR A 29 11.29 -14.06 5.73
C THR A 29 11.12 -15.57 5.88
N ASP A 30 11.75 -16.37 5.02
CA ASP A 30 11.71 -17.84 5.05
C ASP A 30 10.28 -18.44 5.06
N GLY A 31 9.34 -17.76 4.40
CA GLY A 31 7.95 -18.18 4.28
C GLY A 31 7.07 -17.79 5.47
N ASN A 32 7.57 -17.00 6.42
CA ASN A 32 6.78 -16.44 7.50
C ASN A 32 5.87 -15.31 6.97
N MET A 33 4.56 -15.54 7.01
CA MET A 33 3.54 -14.63 6.48
C MET A 33 3.45 -13.31 7.25
N GLU A 34 3.55 -13.33 8.58
CA GLU A 34 3.46 -12.13 9.42
C GLU A 34 4.70 -11.26 9.22
N ALA A 35 5.88 -11.87 9.28
CA ALA A 35 7.13 -11.17 9.03
C ALA A 35 7.18 -10.61 7.60
N ALA A 36 6.66 -11.34 6.60
CA ALA A 36 6.59 -10.86 5.23
C ALA A 36 5.65 -9.66 5.07
N ALA A 37 4.52 -9.66 5.78
CA ALA A 37 3.59 -8.54 5.77
C ALA A 37 4.21 -7.29 6.40
N GLU A 38 4.92 -7.43 7.51
CA GLU A 38 5.62 -6.31 8.15
C GLU A 38 6.74 -5.76 7.26
N LEU A 39 7.54 -6.64 6.67
CA LEU A 39 8.59 -6.26 5.72
C LEU A 39 8.03 -5.51 4.50
N LEU A 40 6.86 -5.93 3.99
CA LEU A 40 6.17 -5.23 2.91
C LEU A 40 5.68 -3.84 3.33
N ARG A 41 5.21 -3.70 4.57
CA ARG A 41 4.78 -2.42 5.13
C ARG A 41 5.95 -1.44 5.24
N GLU A 42 7.07 -1.86 5.81
CA GLU A 42 8.29 -1.06 5.90
C GLU A 42 8.80 -0.65 4.51
N LYS A 43 8.88 -1.60 3.56
CA LYS A 43 9.28 -1.31 2.17
C LYS A 43 8.28 -0.40 1.46
N GLY A 44 6.99 -0.47 1.82
CA GLY A 44 5.94 0.42 1.31
C GLY A 44 6.18 1.87 1.70
N ILE A 45 6.54 2.13 2.96
CA ILE A 45 6.87 3.47 3.47
C ILE A 45 8.07 4.04 2.70
N ALA A 46 9.15 3.27 2.55
CA ALA A 46 10.32 3.71 1.80
C ALA A 46 10.04 3.98 0.31
N LYS A 47 9.11 3.23 -0.30
CA LYS A 47 8.65 3.49 -1.67
C LYS A 47 7.81 4.76 -1.77
N ALA A 48 6.99 5.05 -0.77
CA ALA A 48 6.19 6.28 -0.71
C ALA A 48 7.09 7.51 -0.59
N GLU A 49 8.12 7.46 0.27
CA GLU A 49 9.11 8.53 0.41
C GLU A 49 9.79 8.86 -0.94
N LYS A 50 10.20 7.84 -1.71
CA LYS A 50 10.79 8.03 -3.05
C LYS A 50 9.85 8.67 -4.08
N LYS A 51 8.54 8.68 -3.81
CA LYS A 51 7.52 9.30 -4.67
C LYS A 51 7.07 10.67 -4.16
N ALA A 52 7.51 11.09 -2.97
CA ALA A 52 7.04 12.32 -2.34
C ALA A 52 7.36 13.58 -3.16
N ASP A 53 8.43 13.57 -3.95
CA ASP A 53 8.81 14.69 -4.82
C ASP A 53 7.96 14.81 -6.10
N ARG A 54 7.07 13.85 -6.36
CA ARG A 54 6.22 13.87 -7.56
C ARG A 54 5.05 14.82 -7.35
N ILE A 55 4.72 15.58 -8.39
CA ILE A 55 3.58 16.49 -8.37
C ILE A 55 2.29 15.67 -8.42
N ALA A 56 1.50 15.72 -7.34
CA ALA A 56 0.16 15.17 -7.25
C ALA A 56 -0.86 16.30 -7.40
N ALA A 57 -1.25 16.62 -8.64
CA ALA A 57 -2.15 17.72 -8.96
C ALA A 57 -3.62 17.29 -9.18
N GLU A 58 -3.87 15.98 -9.26
CA GLU A 58 -5.21 15.40 -9.31
C GLU A 58 -5.66 14.99 -7.90
N GLY A 59 -6.91 14.53 -7.74
CA GLY A 59 -7.40 14.01 -6.46
C GLY A 59 -8.89 14.22 -6.22
N LEU A 60 -9.29 14.12 -4.95
CA LEU A 60 -10.67 14.33 -4.51
C LEU A 60 -10.74 15.22 -3.27
N THR A 61 -11.86 15.94 -3.15
CA THR A 61 -12.23 16.68 -1.95
C THR A 61 -13.40 15.98 -1.27
N GLY A 62 -13.30 15.78 0.05
CA GLY A 62 -14.34 15.17 0.87
C GLY A 62 -14.82 16.11 1.97
N ILE A 63 -16.10 16.03 2.32
CA ILE A 63 -16.68 16.77 3.43
C ILE A 63 -17.42 15.80 4.35
N ALA A 64 -17.12 15.86 5.64
CA ALA A 64 -17.85 15.14 6.69
C ALA A 64 -18.53 16.14 7.61
N VAL A 65 -19.85 16.00 7.80
CA VAL A 65 -20.64 16.88 8.68
C VAL A 65 -21.21 16.07 9.82
N ASN A 66 -21.03 16.55 11.05
CA ASN A 66 -21.63 15.99 12.26
C ASN A 66 -22.30 17.13 13.06
N GLY A 67 -23.63 17.20 12.95
CA GLY A 67 -24.42 18.28 13.55
C GLY A 67 -23.98 19.64 13.01
N ASN A 68 -23.43 20.48 13.89
CA ASN A 68 -22.94 21.82 13.55
C ASN A 68 -21.41 21.89 13.34
N THR A 69 -20.75 20.74 13.20
CA THR A 69 -19.30 20.62 12.94
C THR A 69 -19.08 20.01 11.56
N ALA A 70 -18.17 20.58 10.78
CA ALA A 70 -17.77 20.03 9.48
C ALA A 70 -16.25 19.91 9.39
N ALA A 71 -15.78 18.84 8.75
CA ALA A 71 -14.39 18.66 8.37
C ALA A 71 -14.31 18.54 6.84
N LEU A 72 -13.36 19.27 6.25
CA LEU A 72 -13.06 19.22 4.83
C LEU A 72 -11.67 18.62 4.65
N ILE A 73 -11.55 17.72 3.68
CA ILE A 73 -10.28 17.09 3.31
C ILE A 73 -10.06 17.24 1.81
N GLU A 74 -8.82 17.46 1.42
CA GLU A 74 -8.35 17.31 0.05
C GLU A 74 -7.29 16.20 0.06
N LEU A 75 -7.47 15.20 -0.80
CA LEU A 75 -6.55 14.09 -0.96
C LEU A 75 -6.07 14.05 -2.40
N ASN A 76 -4.79 14.36 -2.60
CA ASN A 76 -4.20 14.45 -3.94
C ASN A 76 -3.61 13.10 -4.43
N SER A 77 -3.60 12.93 -5.75
CA SER A 77 -3.01 11.81 -6.50
C SER A 77 -2.21 12.31 -7.71
N GLU A 78 -1.33 11.47 -8.26
CA GLU A 78 -0.58 11.79 -9.50
C GLU A 78 -1.50 11.82 -10.75
N THR A 79 -2.60 11.06 -10.73
CA THR A 79 -3.50 10.86 -11.89
C THR A 79 -4.94 10.65 -11.45
N ASP A 80 -5.90 11.07 -12.29
CA ASP A 80 -7.34 10.90 -12.11
C ASP A 80 -7.80 9.43 -12.02
N PHE A 81 -7.15 8.48 -12.70
CA PHE A 81 -7.48 7.04 -12.60
C PHE A 81 -7.34 6.46 -11.18
N VAL A 82 -6.58 7.13 -10.32
CA VAL A 82 -6.37 6.74 -8.91
C VAL A 82 -7.33 7.47 -7.97
N ALA A 83 -7.84 8.63 -8.38
CA ALA A 83 -8.64 9.53 -7.56
C ALA A 83 -9.99 8.91 -7.18
#